data_AF-A0A1X0ZZL6-F1
#
_entry.id   AF-A0A1X0ZZL6-F1
#
_cell.length_a   1.000
_cell.length_b   1.000
_cell.length_c   1.000
_cell.angle_alpha   90.00
_cell.angle_beta   90.00
_cell.angle_gamma   90.00
#
_symmetry.space_group_name_H-M   'P 1'
#
loop_
_entity.id
_entity.type
_entity.pdbx_description
1 polymer ?
#
loop_
_entity_poly.entity_id
_entity_poly.type
_entity_poly.pdbx_seq_one_letter_code
_entity_poly.pdbx_strand_id
1 'polypeptide(L)' 'MQCLQEDLQRTATQLEEVCRGLAGHVRYLHHTMHGNDAKVMDGHTRGLLTSAWNLREIAKSITP' A
#
# COMPACT_ATOMS: atom_id res chain seq x y z
N MET A 1 -10.97 0.49 -22.24
CA MET A 1 -10.92 0.03 -20.83
C MET A 1 -9.54 -0.53 -20.43
N GLN A 2 -8.77 -1.15 -21.34
CA GLN A 2 -7.45 -1.73 -21.02
C GLN A 2 -6.45 -0.72 -20.43
N CYS A 3 -6.34 0.50 -20.96
CA CYS A 3 -5.45 1.51 -20.38
C CYS A 3 -5.78 1.85 -18.92
N LEU A 4 -7.06 1.98 -18.59
CA LEU A 4 -7.49 2.22 -17.21
C LEU A 4 -7.16 1.03 -16.29
N GLN A 5 -7.36 -0.19 -16.78
CA GLN A 5 -7.00 -1.40 -16.05
C GLN A 5 -5.49 -1.47 -15.76
N GLU A 6 -4.65 -1.19 -16.75
CA GLU A 6 -3.20 -1.16 -16.63
C GLU A 6 -2.74 -0.06 -15.65
N ASP A 7 -3.33 1.13 -15.72
CA ASP A 7 -3.02 2.24 -14.83
C ASP A 7 -3.39 1.92 -13.37
N LEU A 8 -4.54 1.28 -13.14
CA LEU A 8 -4.96 0.83 -11.80
C LEU A 8 -4.01 -0.24 -11.24
N GLN A 9 -3.57 -1.19 -12.08
CA GLN A 9 -2.61 -2.22 -11.67
C GLN A 9 -1.22 -1.64 -11.38
N ARG A 10 -0.76 -0.68 -12.20
CA ARG A 10 0.50 0.04 -11.97
C ARG A 10 0.45 0.82 -10.66
N THR A 11 -0.62 1.57 -10.43
CA THR A 11 -0.81 2.36 -9.21
C THR A 11 -0.85 1.47 -7.97
N ALA A 12 -1.55 0.33 -8.04
CA ALA A 12 -1.57 -0.65 -6.95
C ALA A 12 -0.16 -1.19 -6.64
N THR A 13 0.63 -1.47 -7.67
CA THR A 13 2.01 -1.96 -7.51
C THR A 13 2.91 -0.91 -6.85
N GLN A 14 2.80 0.36 -7.26
CA GLN A 14 3.55 1.46 -6.66
C GLN A 14 3.18 1.67 -5.18
N LEU A 15 1.89 1.55 -4.84
CA LEU A 15 1.44 1.61 -3.45
C LEU A 15 2.01 0.48 -2.60
N GLU A 16 2.09 -0.74 -3.13
CA GLU A 16 2.70 -1.88 -2.44
C GLU A 16 4.21 -1.67 -2.20
N GLU A 17 4.93 -1.09 -3.14
CA GLU A 17 6.34 -0.74 -2.98
C GLU A 17 6.57 0.29 -1.88
N VAL A 18 5.75 1.35 -1.86
CA VAL A 18 5.76 2.35 -0.77
C VAL A 18 5.47 1.68 0.57
N CYS A 19 4.49 0.79 0.64
CA CYS A 19 4.18 0.04 1.86
C CYS A 19 5.36 -0.81 2.35
N ARG A 20 6.10 -1.46 1.44
CA ARG A 20 7.32 -2.21 1.81
C ARG A 20 8.40 -1.30 2.38
N GLY A 21 8.60 -0.13 1.78
CA GLY A 21 9.54 0.87 2.31
C GLY A 21 9.15 1.35 3.71
N LEU A 22 7.87 1.68 3.90
CA LEU A 22 7.33 2.11 5.19
C LEU A 22 7.44 1.03 6.26
N ALA A 23 7.25 -0.25 5.92
CA ALA A 23 7.43 -1.36 6.86
C ALA A 23 8.87 -1.45 7.41
N GLY A 24 9.87 -1.09 6.59
CA GLY A 24 11.26 -0.97 7.04
C GLY A 24 11.43 0.15 8.09
N HIS A 25 10.80 1.30 7.86
CA HIS A 25 10.83 2.42 8.81
C HIS A 25 10.06 2.14 10.10
N VAL A 26 8.89 1.49 10.02
CA VAL A 26 8.13 1.04 11.19
C VAL A 26 8.98 0.12 12.06
N ARG A 27 9.69 -0.83 11.44
CA ARG A 27 10.60 -1.73 12.15
C ARG A 27 11.74 -0.98 12.83
N TYR A 28 12.32 0.02 12.16
CA TYR A 28 13.33 0.89 12.75
C TYR A 28 12.78 1.66 13.96
N LEU A 29 11.62 2.31 13.83
CA LEU A 29 10.98 3.07 14.92
C LEU A 29 10.62 2.20 16.13
N HIS A 30 10.23 0.95 15.88
CA HIS A 30 9.97 -0.01 16.94
C HIS A 30 11.22 -0.33 17.77
N HIS A 31 12.42 -0.30 17.16
CA HIS A 31 13.68 -0.55 17.85
C HIS A 31 14.23 0.70 18.55
N THR A 32 13.88 1.90 18.10
CA THR A 32 14.33 3.17 18.70
C THR A 32 13.44 3.66 19.85
N MET A 33 12.59 2.81 20.42
CA MET A 33 11.62 3.13 21.49
C MET A 33 10.53 4.16 21.11
N HIS A 34 10.38 4.48 19.82
CA HIS A 34 9.28 5.30 19.28
C HIS A 34 8.05 4.45 18.96
N GLY A 35 7.58 3.67 19.95
CA GLY A 35 6.51 2.68 19.76
C GLY A 35 5.17 3.27 19.32
N ASN A 36 4.87 4.53 19.68
CA ASN A 36 3.65 5.21 19.24
C ASN A 36 3.71 5.56 17.74
N ASP A 37 4.83 6.12 17.28
CA ASP A 37 5.02 6.49 15.88
C ASP A 37 5.05 5.25 14.98
N ALA A 38 5.65 4.16 15.46
CA ALA A 38 5.62 2.87 14.78
C ALA A 38 4.17 2.36 14.58
N LYS A 39 3.30 2.48 15.60
CA LYS A 39 1.89 2.07 15.50
C LYS A 39 1.09 2.93 14.52
N VAL A 40 1.31 4.24 14.53
CA VAL A 40 0.65 5.17 13.61
C VAL A 40 1.07 4.85 12.17
N MET A 41 2.36 4.68 11.91
CA MET A 41 2.87 4.33 10.58
C MET A 41 2.42 2.95 10.11
N ASP A 42 2.31 1.97 11.01
CA ASP A 42 1.73 0.65 10.71
C ASP A 42 0.25 0.76 10.29
N GLY A 43 -0.53 1.61 10.98
CA GLY A 43 -1.90 1.95 10.60
C GLY A 43 -2.01 2.54 9.19
N HIS A 44 -1.17 3.52 8.86
CA HIS A 44 -1.15 4.12 7.52
C HIS A 44 -0.71 3.11 6.45
N THR A 45 0.27 2.27 6.73
CA THR A 45 0.75 1.22 5.81
C THR A 45 -0.36 0.22 5.48
N ARG A 46 -1.15 -0.20 6.48
CA ARG A 46 -2.33 -1.05 6.25
C ARG A 46 -3.37 -0.35 5.36
N GLY A 47 -3.66 0.92 5.60
CA GLY A 47 -4.62 1.67 4.78
C GLY A 47 -4.21 1.77 3.31
N LEU A 48 -2.92 1.97 3.05
CA LEU A 48 -2.37 1.98 1.69
C LEU A 48 -2.44 0.60 1.02
N LEU A 49 -2.16 -0.48 1.75
CA LEU A 49 -2.31 -1.86 1.24
C LEU A 49 -3.77 -2.17 0.87
N THR A 50 -4.73 -1.80 1.73
CA THR A 50 -6.16 -1.94 1.42
C THR A 50 -6.53 -1.17 0.17
N SER A 51 -5.98 0.04 0.00
CA SER A 51 -6.23 0.86 -1.20
C SER A 51 -5.67 0.20 -2.45
N ALA A 52 -4.46 -0.36 -2.39
CA ALA A 52 -3.85 -1.11 -3.49
C ALA A 52 -4.69 -2.34 -3.88
N TRP A 53 -5.20 -3.08 -2.89
CA TRP A 53 -6.09 -4.22 -3.14
C TRP A 53 -7.39 -3.79 -3.81
N ASN A 54 -8.03 -2.72 -3.35
CA ASN A 54 -9.23 -2.19 -3.98
C ASN A 54 -8.98 -1.79 -5.44
N LEU A 55 -7.86 -1.14 -5.74
CA LEU A 55 -7.48 -0.80 -7.12
C LEU A 55 -7.32 -2.05 -8.00
N ARG A 56 -6.73 -3.13 -7.47
CA ARG A 56 -6.62 -4.41 -8.19
C ARG A 56 -7.99 -5.05 -8.44
N GLU A 57 -8.89 -5.04 -7.46
CA GLU A 57 -10.23 -5.60 -7.61
C GLU A 57 -11.07 -4.81 -8.62
N ILE A 58 -10.98 -3.49 -8.61
CA ILE A 58 -11.60 -2.63 -9.62
C ILE A 58 -11.00 -2.90 -11.00
N ALA A 59 -9.67 -3.02 -11.11
CA ALA A 59 -9.02 -3.35 -12.37
C ALA A 59 -9.46 -4.72 -12.92
N LYS A 60 -9.76 -5.70 -12.04
CA LYS A 60 -10.31 -6.99 -12.44
C LYS A 60 -11.78 -6.91 -12.85
N SER A 61 -12.59 -6.05 -12.24
CA SER A 61 -14.02 -5.93 -12.60
C SER A 61 -14.25 -5.15 -13.90
N ILE A 62 -13.24 -4.43 -14.39
CA ILE A 62 -13.26 -3.67 -15.65
C ILE A 62 -12.95 -4.56 -16.88
N THR A 63 -12.67 -5.87 -16.71
CA THR A 63 -12.54 -6.78 -17.87
C THR A 63 -13.86 -6.86 -18.66
N PRO A 64 -13.80 -6.86 -20.00
CA PRO A 64 -14.97 -6.90 -20.87
C PRO A 64 -15.77 -8.20 -20.74
#